data_AF-A0A1B9JH83-F1
#
_entry.id   AF-A0A1B9JH83-F1
#
_cell.length_a   1.000
_cell.length_b   1.000
_cell.length_c   1.000
_cell.angle_alpha   90.00
_cell.angle_beta   90.00
_cell.angle_gamma   90.00
#
_symmetry.space_group_name_H-M   'P 1'
#
loop_
_entity.id
_entity.type
_entity.pdbx_description
1 polymer ?
#
loop_
_entity_poly.entity_id
_entity_poly.type
_entity_poly.pdbx_seq_one_letter_code
_entity_poly.pdbx_strand_id
1 'polypeptide(L)'
;MKKKLIKLLICCIVIPGGLWAFIINFGSNLPERYEETMGLDIPMPEPKQGYEIIYPEVIKTSNPNYTASFYYLSEKRQVIYRYDAARYLELQGENCEGLIWYHDQAKNIHTRIDKIFFTHDRLPKFNYYNPGKDYIGIPTDDMSAVPFSIDGGKTFYVGEVTDFAANPSEQVERFIGVDDNPLTLQFNDVKKSTMEGFINTVTISGNTGYFILKNDVLFGETAFYERIGLNPRQSYHSLNGVIDTQTNINLYLNGEHLKEVQLFGRYWEIYYKPAYIERITDARNIKLEPYQGWDKIRCEIGAEK
;
A
#
# COMPACT_ATOMS: atom_id res chain seq x y z
N MET A 1 22.49 65.79 -10.41
CA MET A 1 21.56 64.67 -10.11
C MET A 1 21.79 63.40 -10.96
N LYS A 2 22.11 63.48 -12.26
CA LYS A 2 22.20 62.28 -13.15
C LYS A 2 23.29 61.26 -12.80
N LYS A 3 24.50 61.67 -12.40
CA LYS A 3 25.62 60.73 -12.10
C LYS A 3 25.41 59.89 -10.82
N LYS A 4 24.77 60.44 -9.78
CA LYS A 4 24.45 59.70 -8.54
C LYS A 4 23.34 58.67 -8.77
N LEU A 5 22.33 59.01 -9.59
CA LEU A 5 21.23 58.10 -9.93
C LEU A 5 21.71 56.91 -10.78
N ILE A 6 22.63 57.15 -11.73
CA ILE A 6 23.24 56.09 -12.55
C ILE A 6 24.08 55.14 -11.67
N LYS A 7 24.87 55.68 -10.72
CA LYS A 7 25.61 54.83 -9.77
C LYS A 7 24.68 53.98 -8.89
N LEU A 8 23.53 54.53 -8.47
CA LEU A 8 22.54 53.80 -7.68
C LEU A 8 21.90 52.67 -8.50
N LEU A 9 21.53 52.92 -9.76
CA LEU A 9 20.98 51.92 -10.68
C LEU A 9 21.97 50.80 -10.99
N ILE A 10 23.25 51.12 -11.16
CA ILE A 10 24.30 50.12 -11.36
C ILE A 10 24.46 49.26 -10.09
N CYS A 11 24.46 49.85 -8.89
CA CYS A 11 24.50 49.07 -7.65
C CYS A 11 23.28 48.16 -7.47
N CYS A 12 22.07 48.63 -7.80
CA CYS A 12 20.84 47.84 -7.63
C CYS A 12 20.66 46.71 -8.65
N ILE A 13 21.39 46.71 -9.77
CA ILE A 13 21.26 45.69 -10.82
C ILE A 13 22.49 44.77 -10.85
N VAL A 14 23.69 45.35 -10.78
CA VAL A 14 24.94 44.59 -10.93
C VAL A 14 25.28 43.81 -9.66
N ILE A 15 24.96 44.33 -8.47
CA ILE A 15 25.25 43.62 -7.22
C ILE A 15 24.32 42.41 -7.05
N PRO A 16 22.99 42.51 -7.25
CA PRO A 16 22.12 41.32 -7.21
C PRO A 16 22.40 40.34 -8.34
N GLY A 17 22.72 40.81 -9.55
CA GLY A 17 23.10 39.95 -10.68
C GLY A 17 24.42 39.21 -10.45
N GLY A 18 25.41 39.87 -9.84
CA GLY A 18 26.67 39.25 -9.43
C GLY A 18 26.50 38.22 -8.32
N LEU A 19 25.64 38.50 -7.33
CA LEU A 19 25.27 37.56 -6.27
C LEU A 19 24.51 36.33 -6.82
N TRP A 20 23.61 36.53 -7.78
CA TRP A 20 22.93 35.43 -8.48
C TRP A 20 23.92 34.55 -9.26
N ALA A 21 24.86 35.15 -9.99
CA ALA A 21 25.90 34.41 -10.70
C ALA A 21 26.84 33.65 -9.73
N PHE A 22 27.10 34.21 -8.54
CA PHE A 22 27.88 33.55 -7.49
C PHE A 22 27.12 32.38 -6.85
N ILE A 23 25.81 32.51 -6.61
CA ILE A 23 24.96 31.43 -6.10
C ILE A 23 24.80 30.31 -7.15
N ILE A 24 24.72 30.64 -8.44
CA ILE A 24 24.67 29.64 -9.52
C ILE A 24 26.01 28.90 -9.64
N ASN A 25 27.15 29.61 -9.59
CA ASN A 25 28.46 28.97 -9.77
C ASN A 25 29.03 28.28 -8.51
N PHE A 26 28.64 28.68 -7.29
CA PHE A 26 29.15 28.10 -6.05
C PHE A 26 28.08 27.41 -5.18
N GLY A 27 26.79 27.61 -5.46
CA GLY A 27 25.67 26.97 -4.74
C GLY A 27 25.24 25.63 -5.33
N SER A 28 25.76 25.24 -6.50
CA SER A 28 25.53 23.92 -7.08
C SER A 28 26.59 22.91 -6.60
N ASN A 29 26.70 22.73 -5.28
CA ASN A 29 27.14 21.45 -4.70
C ASN A 29 25.91 20.55 -4.46
N LEU A 30 24.95 20.59 -5.39
CA LEU A 30 23.99 19.51 -5.54
C LEU A 30 24.75 18.38 -6.23
N PRO A 31 24.66 17.13 -5.74
CA PRO A 31 25.32 16.00 -6.38
C PRO A 31 24.95 15.98 -7.85
N GLU A 32 25.94 15.73 -8.71
CA GLU A 32 25.79 15.68 -10.16
C GLU A 32 24.52 14.90 -10.53
N ARG A 33 23.58 15.61 -11.16
CA ARG A 33 22.41 14.98 -11.74
C ARG A 33 22.88 14.29 -13.02
N TYR A 34 23.13 13.00 -12.94
CA TYR A 34 23.31 12.13 -14.09
C TYR A 34 21.98 12.07 -14.86
N GLU A 35 21.86 12.87 -15.93
CA GLU A 35 20.87 12.68 -16.99
C GLU A 35 21.51 11.86 -18.12
N GLU A 36 21.62 10.55 -17.92
CA GLU A 36 21.82 9.61 -19.03
C GLU A 36 20.55 8.76 -19.19
N THR A 37 19.72 9.16 -20.15
CA THR A 37 18.69 8.29 -20.69
C THR A 37 19.30 7.43 -21.79
N MET A 38 19.64 6.18 -21.48
CA MET A 38 19.43 4.98 -22.31
C MET A 38 20.13 3.77 -21.68
N GLY A 39 19.33 2.76 -21.31
CA GLY A 39 19.76 1.55 -20.61
C GLY A 39 19.48 1.68 -19.11
N LEU A 40 18.76 0.73 -18.53
CA LEU A 40 18.68 0.61 -17.07
C LEU A 40 20.07 0.16 -16.57
N ASP A 41 21.04 1.07 -16.52
CA ASP A 41 22.25 0.91 -15.70
C ASP A 41 21.82 1.10 -14.24
N ILE A 42 21.06 0.12 -13.75
CA ILE A 42 20.81 -0.02 -12.31
C ILE A 42 22.21 -0.25 -11.73
N PRO A 43 22.73 0.62 -10.83
CA PRO A 43 24.03 0.39 -10.22
C PRO A 43 23.99 -1.00 -9.58
N MET A 44 24.77 -1.93 -10.09
CA MET A 44 24.86 -3.28 -9.53
C MET A 44 25.59 -3.13 -8.19
N PRO A 45 24.89 -3.28 -7.06
CA PRO A 45 25.54 -3.12 -5.77
C PRO A 45 26.58 -4.22 -5.57
N GLU A 46 27.70 -3.87 -4.93
CA GLU A 46 28.73 -4.85 -4.63
C GLU A 46 28.19 -5.91 -3.65
N PRO A 47 28.44 -7.21 -3.90
CA PRO A 47 28.03 -8.26 -2.96
C PRO A 47 28.61 -8.04 -1.57
N LYS A 48 27.78 -8.21 -0.54
CA LYS A 48 28.18 -8.14 0.86
C LYS A 48 28.03 -9.53 1.49
N GLN A 49 29.08 -10.03 2.13
CA GLN A 49 29.06 -11.35 2.76
C GLN A 49 27.93 -11.46 3.80
N GLY A 50 27.10 -12.50 3.70
CA GLY A 50 25.95 -12.72 4.58
C GLY A 50 24.70 -11.92 4.22
N TYR A 51 24.69 -11.25 3.06
CA TYR A 51 23.53 -10.52 2.55
C TYR A 51 23.19 -10.94 1.12
N GLU A 52 21.89 -11.11 0.87
CA GLU A 52 21.31 -11.24 -0.47
C GLU A 52 20.95 -9.84 -0.99
N ILE A 53 21.29 -9.53 -2.25
CA ILE A 53 20.82 -8.30 -2.90
C ILE A 53 19.44 -8.60 -3.49
N ILE A 54 18.44 -7.83 -3.06
CA ILE A 54 17.07 -7.97 -3.54
C ILE A 54 16.58 -6.68 -4.19
N TYR A 55 15.66 -6.87 -5.14
CA TYR A 55 14.88 -5.81 -5.78
C TYR A 55 13.41 -6.16 -5.52
N PRO A 56 12.84 -5.72 -4.39
CA PRO A 56 11.41 -5.90 -4.13
C PRO A 56 10.64 -5.35 -5.32
N GLU A 57 9.48 -5.94 -5.63
CA GLU A 57 8.69 -5.59 -6.81
C GLU A 57 8.67 -4.07 -7.00
N VAL A 58 9.36 -3.62 -8.05
CA VAL A 58 9.35 -2.23 -8.48
C VAL A 58 7.88 -1.90 -8.61
N ILE A 59 7.33 -1.03 -7.76
CA ILE A 59 5.99 -0.50 -7.96
C ILE A 59 6.04 0.04 -9.39
N LYS A 60 5.41 -0.68 -10.32
CA LYS A 60 5.34 -0.30 -11.74
C LYS A 60 4.39 0.88 -11.82
N THR A 61 4.81 2.01 -11.27
CA THR A 61 4.21 3.27 -11.61
C THR A 61 4.54 3.49 -13.08
N SER A 62 3.62 4.05 -13.85
CA SER A 62 3.83 4.41 -15.25
C SER A 62 4.84 5.57 -15.43
N ASN A 63 5.64 5.87 -14.41
CA ASN A 63 6.54 6.99 -14.36
C ASN A 63 7.97 6.52 -14.74
N PRO A 64 8.50 6.96 -15.89
CA PRO A 64 9.84 6.58 -16.37
C PRO A 64 11.00 7.09 -15.51
N ASN A 65 10.73 7.89 -14.46
CA ASN A 65 11.74 8.45 -13.56
C ASN A 65 11.93 7.64 -12.26
N TYR A 66 11.34 6.45 -12.12
CA TYR A 66 11.56 5.63 -10.92
C TYR A 66 12.97 5.03 -10.89
N THR A 67 13.74 5.39 -9.87
CA THR A 67 15.00 4.75 -9.51
C THR A 67 14.72 3.36 -8.94
N ALA A 68 15.26 2.32 -9.58
CA ALA A 68 15.25 0.97 -9.02
C ALA A 68 16.00 1.00 -7.67
N SER A 69 15.28 0.74 -6.59
CA SER A 69 15.86 0.62 -5.25
C SER A 69 16.22 -0.85 -5.00
N PHE A 70 17.42 -1.10 -4.52
CA PHE A 70 17.85 -2.42 -4.04
C PHE A 70 18.02 -2.39 -2.52
N TYR A 71 17.96 -3.56 -1.91
CA TYR A 71 18.21 -3.73 -0.48
C TYR A 71 19.19 -4.87 -0.25
N TYR A 72 20.02 -4.73 0.78
CA TYR A 72 20.80 -5.83 1.32
C TYR A 72 19.97 -6.55 2.37
N LEU A 73 19.55 -7.77 2.06
CA LEU A 73 18.76 -8.62 2.93
C LEU A 73 19.70 -9.55 3.72
N SER A 74 19.79 -9.35 5.04
CA SER A 74 20.56 -10.25 5.91
C SER A 74 19.95 -11.66 5.94
N GLU A 75 20.76 -12.68 6.20
CA GLU A 75 20.30 -14.05 6.42
C GLU A 75 19.61 -14.25 7.78
N LYS A 76 19.81 -13.32 8.74
CA LYS A 76 19.26 -13.41 10.09
C LYS A 76 17.73 -13.38 10.08
N ARG A 77 17.11 -14.04 11.08
CA ARG A 77 15.65 -14.18 11.14
C ARG A 77 15.06 -14.00 12.52
N GLN A 78 13.83 -13.51 12.57
CA GLN A 78 13.05 -13.36 13.80
C GLN A 78 11.57 -13.68 13.55
N VAL A 79 10.95 -14.47 14.43
CA VAL A 79 9.48 -14.63 14.44
C VAL A 79 8.84 -13.32 14.91
N ILE A 80 8.05 -12.70 14.04
CA ILE A 80 7.41 -11.39 14.30
C ILE A 80 5.91 -11.48 14.56
N TYR A 81 5.29 -12.63 14.29
CA TYR A 81 3.88 -12.87 14.60
C TYR A 81 3.55 -14.36 14.62
N ARG A 82 2.59 -14.77 15.45
CA ARG A 82 2.05 -16.13 15.45
C ARG A 82 0.54 -16.10 15.30
N TYR A 83 0.03 -16.79 14.29
CA TYR A 83 -1.40 -16.97 14.10
C TYR A 83 -1.94 -18.09 15.00
N ASP A 84 -1.16 -19.16 15.13
CA ASP A 84 -1.46 -20.33 15.95
C ASP A 84 -0.17 -21.16 16.17
N ALA A 85 -0.30 -22.41 16.59
CA ALA A 85 0.83 -23.31 16.84
C ALA A 85 1.63 -23.67 15.58
N ALA A 86 0.99 -23.71 14.41
CA ALA A 86 1.61 -24.16 13.15
C ALA A 86 1.94 -23.01 12.20
N ARG A 87 1.24 -21.87 12.32
CA ARG A 87 1.34 -20.74 11.40
C ARG A 87 1.98 -19.52 12.04
N TYR A 88 2.98 -18.94 11.39
CA TYR A 88 3.68 -17.74 11.88
C TYR A 88 4.32 -16.91 10.76
N LEU A 89 4.62 -15.66 11.09
CA LEU A 89 5.42 -14.77 10.25
C LEU A 89 6.84 -14.67 10.82
N GLU A 90 7.82 -14.74 9.93
CA GLU A 90 9.23 -14.59 10.23
C GLU A 90 9.82 -13.48 9.37
N LEU A 91 10.42 -12.46 9.99
CA LEU A 91 11.16 -11.43 9.28
C LEU A 91 12.58 -11.95 9.04
N GLN A 92 12.99 -12.05 7.78
CA GLN A 92 14.38 -12.21 7.40
C GLN A 92 14.98 -10.83 7.20
N GLY A 93 16.03 -10.48 7.94
CA GLY A 93 16.62 -9.14 7.93
C GLY A 93 17.30 -8.75 9.25
N GLU A 94 17.63 -7.47 9.38
CA GLU A 94 18.30 -6.90 10.56
C GLU A 94 17.64 -5.59 10.96
N ASN A 95 17.69 -5.23 12.26
CA ASN A 95 17.13 -3.98 12.77
C ASN A 95 15.65 -3.76 12.41
N CYS A 96 14.86 -4.83 12.32
CA CYS A 96 13.47 -4.79 11.86
C CYS A 96 13.27 -4.31 10.43
N GLU A 97 14.28 -4.49 9.57
CA GLU A 97 14.23 -4.20 8.15
C GLU A 97 14.50 -5.47 7.35
N GLY A 98 13.60 -5.82 6.42
CA GLY A 98 13.72 -7.07 5.68
C GLY A 98 12.49 -7.50 4.89
N LEU A 99 12.49 -8.77 4.52
CA LEU A 99 11.36 -9.44 3.89
C LEU A 99 10.67 -10.38 4.88
N ILE A 100 9.36 -10.50 4.76
CA ILE A 100 8.57 -11.40 5.59
C ILE A 100 8.46 -12.77 4.90
N TRP A 101 8.61 -13.82 5.68
CA TRP A 101 8.25 -15.18 5.33
C TRP A 101 6.96 -15.57 6.03
N TYR A 102 6.07 -16.22 5.28
CA TYR A 102 4.93 -16.93 5.83
C TYR A 102 5.26 -18.42 5.97
N HIS A 103 4.95 -18.97 7.13
CA HIS A 103 5.12 -20.38 7.44
C HIS A 103 3.78 -21.00 7.84
N ASP A 104 3.48 -22.16 7.25
CA ASP A 104 2.46 -23.10 7.74
C ASP A 104 3.10 -24.48 7.81
N GLN A 105 3.49 -24.89 9.01
CA GLN A 105 4.17 -26.16 9.24
C GLN A 105 3.24 -27.36 8.98
N ALA A 106 1.94 -27.21 9.23
CA ALA A 106 0.98 -28.29 9.04
C ALA A 106 0.76 -28.59 7.55
N LYS A 107 0.84 -27.56 6.70
CA LYS A 107 0.70 -27.67 5.23
C LYS A 107 2.05 -27.71 4.49
N ASN A 108 3.18 -27.67 5.20
CA ASN A 108 4.53 -27.58 4.63
C ASN A 108 4.69 -26.38 3.66
N ILE A 109 4.18 -25.21 4.05
CA ILE A 109 4.27 -23.97 3.28
C ILE A 109 5.35 -23.09 3.90
N HIS A 110 6.27 -22.62 3.05
CA HIS A 110 7.35 -21.69 3.38
C HIS A 110 7.51 -20.70 2.23
N THR A 111 6.86 -19.56 2.33
CA THR A 111 6.74 -18.60 1.23
C THR A 111 7.37 -17.28 1.64
N ARG A 112 8.42 -16.88 0.93
CA ARG A 112 9.00 -15.54 1.05
C ARG A 112 8.14 -14.54 0.28
N ILE A 113 7.83 -13.43 0.92
CA ILE A 113 6.99 -12.37 0.36
C ILE A 113 7.88 -11.34 -0.32
N ASP A 114 8.28 -11.60 -1.57
CA ASP A 114 9.20 -10.76 -2.37
C ASP A 114 8.54 -9.51 -2.98
N LYS A 115 7.50 -9.02 -2.30
CA LYS A 115 6.59 -7.99 -2.80
C LYS A 115 6.84 -6.63 -2.16
N ILE A 116 7.14 -6.62 -0.87
CA ILE A 116 7.32 -5.41 -0.08
C ILE A 116 8.51 -5.60 0.84
N PHE A 117 9.46 -4.66 0.80
CA PHE A 117 10.49 -4.54 1.82
C PHE A 117 9.93 -3.78 3.01
N PHE A 118 9.85 -4.45 4.15
CA PHE A 118 9.38 -3.87 5.40
C PHE A 118 10.56 -3.20 6.09
N THR A 119 10.41 -1.93 6.42
CA THR A 119 11.31 -1.23 7.34
C THR A 119 10.67 -1.17 8.72
N HIS A 120 11.42 -0.76 9.74
CA HIS A 120 10.91 -0.57 11.09
C HIS A 120 9.62 0.27 11.12
N ASP A 121 9.55 1.31 10.29
CA ASP A 121 8.39 2.21 10.21
C ASP A 121 7.22 1.67 9.38
N ARG A 122 7.45 0.69 8.51
CA ARG A 122 6.40 0.08 7.67
C ARG A 122 5.80 -1.18 8.27
N LEU A 123 6.38 -1.74 9.33
CA LEU A 123 5.77 -2.82 10.09
C LEU A 123 4.53 -2.28 10.84
N PRO A 124 3.37 -2.96 10.76
CA PRO A 124 2.15 -2.51 11.41
C PRO A 124 2.31 -2.27 12.90
N LYS A 125 1.94 -1.06 13.35
CA LYS A 125 1.93 -0.66 14.76
C LYS A 125 0.56 -0.85 15.42
N PHE A 126 -0.49 -1.02 14.61
CA PHE A 126 -1.85 -1.34 15.06
C PHE A 126 -2.04 -2.84 15.37
N ASN A 127 -3.15 -3.18 16.02
CA ASN A 127 -3.47 -4.56 16.31
C ASN A 127 -3.72 -5.34 15.01
N TYR A 128 -3.22 -6.56 14.93
CA TYR A 128 -3.23 -7.34 13.71
C TYR A 128 -3.80 -8.73 13.99
N TYR A 129 -4.84 -9.09 13.22
CA TYR A 129 -5.49 -10.38 13.32
C TYR A 129 -5.77 -10.95 11.94
N ASN A 130 -5.66 -12.26 11.81
CA ASN A 130 -6.01 -12.94 10.57
C ASN A 130 -6.51 -14.36 10.87
N PRO A 131 -7.75 -14.51 11.38
CA PRO A 131 -8.35 -15.82 11.61
C PRO A 131 -8.51 -16.65 10.33
N GLY A 132 -8.57 -16.00 9.15
CA GLY A 132 -8.57 -16.65 7.85
C GLY A 132 -7.44 -17.70 7.70
N LYS A 133 -7.78 -18.81 7.06
CA LYS A 133 -6.91 -19.94 6.71
C LYS A 133 -6.45 -19.86 5.27
N ASP A 134 -7.29 -19.36 4.38
CA ASP A 134 -6.98 -19.19 2.96
C ASP A 134 -6.56 -17.76 2.64
N TYR A 135 -7.29 -16.78 3.16
CA TYR A 135 -6.91 -15.37 3.13
C TYR A 135 -5.84 -15.08 4.18
N ILE A 136 -4.74 -14.47 3.75
CA ILE A 136 -3.71 -13.92 4.65
C ILE A 136 -3.38 -12.54 4.12
N GLY A 137 -3.67 -11.48 4.87
CA GLY A 137 -3.28 -10.11 4.51
C GLY A 137 -2.28 -9.58 5.53
N ILE A 138 -1.20 -8.94 5.10
CA ILE A 138 -0.17 -8.35 5.96
C ILE A 138 -0.02 -6.89 5.53
N PRO A 139 -0.77 -5.96 6.13
CA PRO A 139 -0.72 -4.56 5.72
C PRO A 139 0.63 -3.92 6.07
N THR A 140 0.97 -2.82 5.42
CA THR A 140 2.01 -1.89 5.91
C THR A 140 1.40 -0.88 6.89
N ASP A 141 2.22 -0.30 7.76
CA ASP A 141 1.77 0.67 8.77
C ASP A 141 1.12 1.92 8.13
N ASP A 142 1.74 2.42 7.07
CA ASP A 142 1.29 3.56 6.26
C ASP A 142 0.13 3.22 5.33
N MET A 143 -0.36 1.97 5.37
CA MET A 143 -1.43 1.47 4.52
C MET A 143 -1.13 1.53 3.02
N SER A 144 0.10 1.83 2.59
CA SER A 144 0.42 1.94 1.15
C SER A 144 0.34 0.61 0.41
N ALA A 145 0.45 -0.52 1.11
CA ALA A 145 0.36 -1.84 0.53
C ALA A 145 -0.19 -2.87 1.51
N VAL A 146 -0.87 -3.87 0.97
CA VAL A 146 -1.25 -5.08 1.71
C VAL A 146 -0.82 -6.31 0.91
N PRO A 147 0.38 -6.86 1.16
CA PRO A 147 0.69 -8.22 0.76
C PRO A 147 -0.41 -9.17 1.19
N PHE A 148 -1.04 -9.85 0.23
CA PHE A 148 -2.13 -10.76 0.52
C PHE A 148 -2.03 -12.08 -0.26
N SER A 149 -2.55 -13.13 0.36
CA SER A 149 -2.74 -14.46 -0.23
C SER A 149 -4.22 -14.82 -0.15
N ILE A 150 -4.68 -15.61 -1.11
CA ILE A 150 -6.03 -16.22 -1.15
C ILE A 150 -5.96 -17.74 -1.26
N ASP A 151 -4.76 -18.32 -1.19
CA ASP A 151 -4.49 -19.75 -1.39
C ASP A 151 -3.79 -20.40 -0.18
N GLY A 152 -3.99 -19.80 1.00
CA GLY A 152 -3.43 -20.26 2.27
C GLY A 152 -1.95 -19.97 2.43
N GLY A 153 -1.44 -18.97 1.71
CA GLY A 153 -0.07 -18.46 1.84
C GLY A 153 0.93 -19.10 0.89
N LYS A 154 0.46 -19.80 -0.15
CA LYS A 154 1.35 -20.38 -1.18
C LYS A 154 1.83 -19.32 -2.15
N THR A 155 0.96 -18.35 -2.48
CA THR A 155 1.28 -17.21 -3.33
C THR A 155 0.82 -15.91 -2.68
N PHE A 156 1.58 -14.83 -2.93
CA PHE A 156 1.25 -13.50 -2.45
C PHE A 156 1.20 -12.48 -3.59
N TYR A 157 0.20 -11.62 -3.51
CA TYR A 157 -0.05 -10.47 -4.37
C TYR A 157 -0.02 -9.19 -3.53
N VAL A 158 -0.07 -8.02 -4.16
CA VAL A 158 -0.12 -6.74 -3.46
C VAL A 158 -1.49 -6.13 -3.69
N GLY A 159 -2.20 -5.89 -2.58
CA GLY A 159 -3.38 -5.05 -2.54
C GLY A 159 -2.98 -3.62 -2.26
N GLU A 160 -3.76 -2.68 -2.78
CA GLU A 160 -3.49 -1.24 -2.65
C GLU A 160 -4.60 -0.58 -1.82
N VAL A 161 -4.23 0.23 -0.84
CA VAL A 161 -5.19 1.16 -0.22
C VAL A 161 -5.11 2.45 -1.01
N THR A 162 -6.25 2.94 -1.46
CA THR A 162 -6.31 4.19 -2.23
C THR A 162 -5.86 5.37 -1.35
N ASP A 163 -5.18 6.35 -1.93
CA ASP A 163 -4.67 7.53 -1.20
C ASP A 163 -5.79 8.25 -0.41
N PHE A 164 -7.02 8.24 -0.92
CA PHE A 164 -8.19 8.81 -0.25
C PHE A 164 -8.66 8.05 1.00
N ALA A 165 -8.37 6.75 1.06
CA ALA A 165 -8.79 5.86 2.13
C ALA A 165 -7.66 5.61 3.14
N ALA A 166 -6.41 5.82 2.74
CA ALA A 166 -5.26 5.69 3.63
C ALA A 166 -5.41 6.64 4.82
N ASN A 167 -5.23 6.11 6.02
CA ASN A 167 -5.28 6.86 7.26
C ASN A 167 -3.97 6.66 8.02
N PRO A 168 -3.55 7.62 8.85
CA PRO A 168 -2.46 7.41 9.79
C PRO A 168 -2.71 6.18 10.67
N SER A 169 -1.66 5.42 10.99
CA SER A 169 -1.78 4.16 11.72
C SER A 169 -2.42 4.33 13.11
N GLU A 170 -2.34 5.51 13.73
CA GLU A 170 -2.99 5.83 15.01
C GLU A 170 -4.52 5.90 14.93
N GLN A 171 -5.09 5.96 13.72
CA GLN A 171 -6.52 5.87 13.48
C GLN A 171 -6.99 4.44 13.23
N VAL A 172 -6.06 3.52 12.96
CA VAL A 172 -6.31 2.09 12.78
C VAL A 172 -6.36 1.42 14.14
N GLU A 173 -7.56 0.93 14.51
CA GLU A 173 -7.71 0.14 15.73
C GLU A 173 -7.13 -1.26 15.53
N ARG A 174 -7.47 -1.87 14.39
CA ARG A 174 -6.97 -3.19 14.01
C ARG A 174 -7.15 -3.50 12.53
N PHE A 175 -6.33 -4.42 12.04
CA PHE A 175 -6.58 -5.14 10.79
C PHE A 175 -7.15 -6.54 11.09
N ILE A 176 -8.10 -7.00 10.27
CA ILE A 176 -8.65 -8.37 10.33
C ILE A 176 -8.68 -8.98 8.93
N GLY A 177 -8.04 -10.13 8.73
CA GLY A 177 -8.19 -10.96 7.53
C GLY A 177 -9.04 -12.21 7.76
N VAL A 178 -10.07 -12.43 6.94
CA VAL A 178 -11.07 -13.51 7.12
C VAL A 178 -11.36 -14.25 5.81
N ASP A 179 -11.89 -15.46 5.96
CA ASP A 179 -12.47 -16.28 4.88
C ASP A 179 -13.99 -16.28 5.02
N ASP A 180 -14.66 -15.31 4.40
CA ASP A 180 -16.12 -15.26 4.35
C ASP A 180 -16.67 -16.01 3.12
N ASN A 181 -18.00 -16.08 2.97
CA ASN A 181 -18.65 -16.60 1.76
C ASN A 181 -18.70 -15.53 0.66
N PRO A 182 -18.44 -15.80 -0.63
CA PRO A 182 -18.57 -14.79 -1.68
C PRO A 182 -19.93 -14.08 -1.67
N LEU A 183 -19.93 -12.77 -1.88
CA LEU A 183 -21.12 -11.93 -1.83
C LEU A 183 -21.47 -11.44 -3.25
N THR A 184 -22.54 -11.98 -3.82
CA THR A 184 -23.02 -11.61 -5.16
C THR A 184 -24.09 -10.52 -5.05
N LEU A 185 -23.86 -9.39 -5.71
CA LEU A 185 -24.71 -8.21 -5.63
C LEU A 185 -25.08 -7.71 -7.03
N GLN A 186 -26.32 -7.23 -7.16
CA GLN A 186 -26.83 -6.59 -8.38
C GLN A 186 -27.02 -5.09 -8.17
N PHE A 187 -26.63 -4.29 -9.16
CA PHE A 187 -26.75 -2.84 -9.17
C PHE A 187 -27.03 -2.34 -10.58
N ASN A 188 -27.55 -1.12 -10.69
CA ASN A 188 -27.73 -0.47 -11.98
C ASN A 188 -26.42 0.16 -12.43
N ASP A 189 -26.00 -0.18 -13.64
CA ASP A 189 -24.84 0.37 -14.32
C ASP A 189 -25.28 1.03 -15.64
N VAL A 190 -24.40 1.81 -16.27
CA VAL A 190 -24.70 2.54 -17.50
C VAL A 190 -23.67 2.19 -18.57
N LYS A 191 -24.15 1.75 -19.74
CA LYS A 191 -23.26 1.49 -20.88
C LYS A 191 -22.66 2.82 -21.36
N LYS A 192 -21.34 2.96 -21.29
CA LYS A 192 -20.63 4.19 -21.72
C LYS A 192 -20.92 4.63 -23.15
N SER A 193 -21.14 3.69 -24.07
CA SER A 193 -21.37 3.99 -25.49
C SER A 193 -22.78 4.46 -25.81
N THR A 194 -23.78 4.00 -25.06
CA THR A 194 -25.20 4.23 -25.37
C THR A 194 -25.94 5.00 -24.28
N MET A 195 -25.31 5.22 -23.12
CA MET A 195 -25.91 5.78 -21.91
C MET A 195 -27.15 4.99 -21.41
N GLU A 196 -27.30 3.74 -21.87
CA GLU A 196 -28.40 2.86 -21.49
C GLU A 196 -28.11 2.21 -20.12
N GLY A 197 -29.09 2.26 -19.22
CA GLY A 197 -29.03 1.56 -17.93
C GLY A 197 -29.17 0.04 -18.09
N PHE A 198 -28.39 -0.74 -17.36
CA PHE A 198 -28.50 -2.19 -17.30
C PHE A 198 -28.23 -2.70 -15.88
N ILE A 199 -28.76 -3.87 -15.54
CA ILE A 199 -28.44 -4.53 -14.28
C ILE A 199 -27.11 -5.25 -14.46
N ASN A 200 -26.14 -4.87 -13.66
CA ASN A 200 -24.84 -5.51 -13.59
C ASN A 200 -24.76 -6.35 -12.30
N THR A 201 -24.01 -7.45 -12.35
CA THR A 201 -23.81 -8.36 -11.22
C THR A 201 -22.33 -8.44 -10.91
N VAL A 202 -21.95 -8.19 -9.66
CA VAL A 202 -20.58 -8.32 -9.17
C VAL A 202 -20.56 -9.33 -8.03
N THR A 203 -19.53 -10.17 -8.01
CA THR A 203 -19.25 -11.07 -6.90
C THR A 203 -18.02 -10.57 -6.16
N ILE A 204 -18.22 -10.12 -4.93
CA ILE A 204 -17.14 -9.77 -4.01
C ILE A 204 -16.61 -11.06 -3.41
N SER A 205 -15.29 -11.25 -3.41
CA SER A 205 -14.70 -12.43 -2.78
C SER A 205 -15.08 -12.52 -1.31
N GLY A 206 -15.07 -13.74 -0.79
CA GLY A 206 -15.15 -14.01 0.63
C GLY A 206 -13.81 -13.80 1.34
N ASN A 207 -12.70 -13.91 0.61
CA ASN A 207 -11.35 -13.82 1.16
C ASN A 207 -10.92 -12.35 1.20
N THR A 208 -11.08 -11.71 2.36
CA THR A 208 -10.97 -10.24 2.49
C THR A 208 -10.27 -9.78 3.78
N GLY A 209 -9.50 -8.70 3.65
CA GLY A 209 -8.96 -7.91 4.75
C GLY A 209 -9.81 -6.67 5.05
N TYR A 210 -9.88 -6.31 6.33
CA TYR A 210 -10.61 -5.16 6.84
C TYR A 210 -9.68 -4.33 7.72
N PHE A 211 -9.60 -3.02 7.48
CA PHE A 211 -9.06 -2.09 8.46
C PHE A 211 -10.21 -1.52 9.28
N ILE A 212 -10.24 -1.84 10.57
CA ILE A 212 -11.19 -1.25 11.51
C ILE A 212 -10.58 0.05 12.01
N LEU A 213 -11.20 1.16 11.64
CA LEU A 213 -10.84 2.51 12.08
C LEU A 213 -11.78 2.94 13.21
N LYS A 214 -11.36 3.93 14.00
CA LYS A 214 -12.17 4.48 15.12
C LYS A 214 -13.61 4.83 14.70
N ASN A 215 -13.75 5.43 13.52
CA ASN A 215 -15.03 5.93 13.02
C ASN A 215 -15.47 5.26 11.71
N ASP A 216 -14.67 4.37 11.12
CA ASP A 216 -14.89 3.84 9.77
C ASP A 216 -14.41 2.38 9.66
N VAL A 217 -14.68 1.73 8.53
CA VAL A 217 -14.07 0.46 8.15
C VAL A 217 -13.56 0.60 6.73
N LEU A 218 -12.27 0.35 6.50
CA LEU A 218 -11.80 0.14 5.15
C LEU A 218 -11.98 -1.32 4.76
N PHE A 219 -12.67 -1.52 3.65
CA PHE A 219 -12.96 -2.83 3.13
C PHE A 219 -12.08 -3.14 1.93
N GLY A 220 -11.37 -4.27 1.96
CA GLY A 220 -10.63 -4.79 0.82
C GLY A 220 -11.57 -5.42 -0.20
N GLU A 221 -12.05 -4.64 -1.17
CA GLU A 221 -12.73 -5.20 -2.33
C GLU A 221 -11.72 -5.97 -3.18
N THR A 222 -11.79 -7.29 -3.12
CA THR A 222 -11.14 -8.15 -4.12
C THR A 222 -12.01 -8.11 -5.38
N ALA A 223 -11.96 -6.98 -6.09
CA ALA A 223 -12.92 -6.64 -7.14
C ALA A 223 -12.87 -7.59 -8.36
N PHE A 224 -11.85 -8.44 -8.49
CA PHE A 224 -11.70 -9.28 -9.68
C PHE A 224 -11.05 -10.61 -9.30
N TYR A 225 -11.82 -11.48 -8.65
CA TYR A 225 -11.36 -12.84 -8.35
C TYR A 225 -10.98 -13.60 -9.64
N GLU A 226 -11.73 -13.40 -10.73
CA GLU A 226 -11.51 -14.16 -11.97
C GLU A 226 -11.97 -13.37 -13.21
N ARG A 227 -11.15 -12.43 -13.70
CA ARG A 227 -11.05 -12.32 -15.16
C ARG A 227 -10.00 -13.32 -15.58
N ILE A 228 -10.44 -14.43 -16.19
CA ILE A 228 -9.60 -15.55 -16.66
C ILE A 228 -8.26 -15.02 -17.21
N GLY A 229 -7.16 -15.35 -16.54
CA GLY A 229 -5.80 -14.99 -16.95
C GLY A 229 -5.20 -13.72 -16.31
N LEU A 230 -5.89 -13.04 -15.38
CA LEU A 230 -5.33 -11.91 -14.62
C LEU A 230 -5.02 -12.31 -13.17
N ASN A 231 -3.91 -11.78 -12.63
CA ASN A 231 -3.57 -11.92 -11.21
C ASN A 231 -4.67 -11.30 -10.32
N PRO A 232 -4.95 -11.87 -9.14
CA PRO A 232 -5.83 -11.27 -8.15
C PRO A 232 -5.45 -9.82 -7.87
N ARG A 233 -6.47 -8.96 -7.81
CA ARG A 233 -6.32 -7.55 -7.41
C ARG A 233 -7.24 -7.28 -6.23
N GLN A 234 -6.68 -6.63 -5.21
CA GLN A 234 -7.43 -6.19 -4.04
C GLN A 234 -7.19 -4.70 -3.84
N SER A 235 -8.27 -3.96 -3.64
CA SER A 235 -8.22 -2.53 -3.37
C SER A 235 -9.04 -2.22 -2.11
N TYR A 236 -8.51 -1.36 -1.25
CA TYR A 236 -9.15 -1.00 0.02
C TYR A 236 -9.72 0.41 -0.05
N HIS A 237 -10.95 0.56 0.44
CA HIS A 237 -11.72 1.80 0.31
C HIS A 237 -12.39 2.20 1.62
N SER A 238 -12.45 3.52 1.88
CA SER A 238 -13.16 4.14 3.00
C SER A 238 -14.64 4.28 2.67
N LEU A 239 -15.49 4.01 3.66
CA LEU A 239 -16.95 4.10 3.52
C LEU A 239 -17.47 5.48 3.91
N ASN A 240 -16.79 6.17 4.83
CA ASN A 240 -17.17 7.51 5.26
C ASN A 240 -16.78 8.61 4.24
N GLY A 241 -15.82 8.36 3.34
CA GLY A 241 -15.35 9.34 2.35
C GLY A 241 -16.20 9.44 1.07
N VAL A 242 -17.04 8.44 0.77
CA VAL A 242 -17.78 8.39 -0.51
C VAL A 242 -19.08 9.21 -0.48
N ILE A 243 -19.60 9.49 0.72
CA ILE A 243 -20.88 10.18 0.91
C ILE A 243 -20.67 11.46 1.73
N ASP A 244 -19.83 12.37 1.23
CA ASP A 244 -20.12 13.79 1.47
C ASP A 244 -20.17 14.57 0.15
N THR A 245 -21.33 15.15 -0.04
CA THR A 245 -21.83 15.96 -1.13
C THR A 245 -20.92 17.15 -1.47
N GLN A 246 -20.90 17.57 -2.73
CA GLN A 246 -20.16 18.71 -3.31
C GLN A 246 -18.62 18.60 -3.42
N THR A 247 -17.90 18.19 -2.37
CA THR A 247 -16.41 18.21 -2.38
C THR A 247 -15.81 17.15 -3.30
N ASN A 248 -16.37 15.94 -3.31
CA ASN A 248 -15.97 14.87 -4.22
C ASN A 248 -16.29 15.18 -5.69
N ILE A 249 -17.34 15.98 -5.94
CA ILE A 249 -17.68 16.49 -7.27
C ILE A 249 -16.64 17.53 -7.72
N ASN A 250 -16.14 18.37 -6.81
CA ASN A 250 -15.08 19.33 -7.14
C ASN A 250 -13.75 18.64 -7.46
N LEU A 251 -13.42 17.53 -6.78
CA LEU A 251 -12.26 16.68 -7.14
C LEU A 251 -12.42 16.03 -8.52
N TYR A 252 -13.63 15.57 -8.86
CA TYR A 252 -13.98 15.10 -10.21
C TYR A 252 -13.79 16.21 -11.27
N LEU A 253 -14.12 17.46 -10.93
CA LEU A 253 -13.96 18.62 -11.82
C LEU A 253 -12.51 19.11 -11.94
N ASN A 254 -11.67 18.93 -10.90
CA ASN A 254 -10.28 19.42 -10.85
C ASN A 254 -9.24 18.42 -11.41
N GLY A 255 -9.62 17.18 -11.69
CA GLY A 255 -8.85 16.27 -12.54
C GLY A 255 -7.68 15.51 -11.90
N GLU A 256 -7.23 15.87 -10.70
CA GLU A 256 -6.00 15.29 -10.11
C GLU A 256 -6.11 13.79 -9.73
N HIS A 257 -7.31 13.22 -9.62
CA HIS A 257 -7.46 11.79 -9.27
C HIS A 257 -8.64 11.10 -9.99
N LEU A 258 -8.96 11.56 -11.20
CA LEU A 258 -10.12 11.11 -11.99
C LEU A 258 -10.20 9.58 -12.20
N LYS A 259 -9.06 8.87 -12.31
CA LYS A 259 -9.05 7.43 -12.56
C LYS A 259 -9.57 6.62 -11.37
N GLU A 260 -9.24 7.04 -10.16
CA GLU A 260 -9.67 6.40 -8.92
C GLU A 260 -11.17 6.68 -8.71
N VAL A 261 -11.59 7.95 -8.83
CA VAL A 261 -13.01 8.37 -8.74
C VAL A 261 -13.91 7.67 -9.76
N GLN A 262 -13.43 7.47 -11.01
CA GLN A 262 -14.20 6.77 -12.05
C GLN A 262 -14.37 5.26 -11.81
N LEU A 263 -13.52 4.62 -11.00
CA LEU A 263 -13.75 3.25 -10.55
C LEU A 263 -14.86 3.21 -9.48
N PHE A 264 -14.83 4.16 -8.54
CA PHE A 264 -15.78 4.23 -7.41
C PHE A 264 -17.22 4.55 -7.83
N GLY A 265 -17.41 5.42 -8.82
CA GLY A 265 -18.75 5.83 -9.27
C GLY A 265 -19.57 4.75 -9.99
N ARG A 266 -18.98 3.63 -10.40
CA ARG A 266 -19.72 2.57 -11.13
C ARG A 266 -20.47 1.59 -10.24
N TYR A 267 -20.06 1.47 -8.98
CA TYR A 267 -20.51 0.41 -8.09
C TYR A 267 -21.10 0.96 -6.78
N TRP A 268 -21.39 2.26 -6.74
CA TRP A 268 -21.80 2.96 -5.51
C TRP A 268 -23.08 2.38 -4.87
N GLU A 269 -23.99 1.79 -5.66
CA GLU A 269 -25.22 1.17 -5.13
C GLU A 269 -24.95 -0.10 -4.30
N ILE A 270 -23.83 -0.79 -4.55
CA ILE A 270 -23.44 -2.02 -3.83
C ILE A 270 -23.31 -1.73 -2.32
N TYR A 271 -22.79 -0.56 -1.97
CA TYR A 271 -22.53 -0.16 -0.59
C TYR A 271 -23.80 0.02 0.26
N TYR A 272 -24.96 0.20 -0.37
CA TYR A 272 -26.25 0.33 0.32
C TYR A 272 -27.04 -0.99 0.37
N LYS A 273 -26.47 -2.07 -0.16
CA LYS A 273 -27.15 -3.38 -0.13
C LYS A 273 -27.12 -3.93 1.30
N PRO A 274 -28.25 -4.39 1.84
CA PRO A 274 -28.32 -4.90 3.21
C PRO A 274 -27.26 -5.98 3.52
N ALA A 275 -27.05 -6.93 2.60
CA ALA A 275 -26.06 -7.99 2.76
C ALA A 275 -24.61 -7.47 2.80
N TYR A 276 -24.33 -6.35 2.13
CA TYR A 276 -23.03 -5.69 2.22
C TYR A 276 -22.85 -5.02 3.59
N ILE A 277 -23.85 -4.25 4.03
CA ILE A 277 -23.85 -3.56 5.33
C ILE A 277 -23.71 -4.56 6.48
N GLU A 278 -24.42 -5.69 6.41
CA GLU A 278 -24.35 -6.77 7.39
C GLU A 278 -22.92 -7.32 7.49
N ARG A 279 -22.29 -7.68 6.37
CA ARG A 279 -20.89 -8.15 6.34
C ARG A 279 -19.91 -7.17 7.01
N ILE A 280 -19.99 -5.88 6.69
CA ILE A 280 -19.09 -4.88 7.30
C ILE A 280 -19.35 -4.77 8.80
N THR A 281 -20.62 -4.81 9.21
CA THR A 281 -21.02 -4.75 10.62
C THR A 281 -20.52 -5.97 11.39
N ASP A 282 -20.63 -7.15 10.79
CA ASP A 282 -20.13 -8.40 11.36
C ASP A 282 -18.62 -8.35 11.53
N ALA A 283 -17.89 -7.89 10.51
CA ALA A 283 -16.43 -7.72 10.57
C ALA A 283 -15.99 -6.82 11.75
N ARG A 284 -16.72 -5.72 12.00
CA ARG A 284 -16.48 -4.82 13.16
C ARG A 284 -16.73 -5.53 14.50
N ASN A 285 -17.64 -6.48 14.54
CA ASN A 285 -18.05 -7.19 15.76
C ASN A 285 -17.31 -8.50 16.01
N ILE A 286 -16.39 -8.91 15.12
CA ILE A 286 -15.57 -10.12 15.31
C ILE A 286 -14.81 -9.98 16.64
N LYS A 287 -15.07 -10.93 17.55
CA LYS A 287 -14.30 -11.12 18.77
C LYS A 287 -13.05 -11.93 18.45
N LEU A 288 -11.90 -11.41 18.84
CA LEU A 288 -10.61 -11.98 18.49
C LEU A 288 -9.90 -12.41 19.77
N GLU A 289 -9.39 -13.64 19.77
CA GLU A 289 -8.56 -14.17 20.86
C GLU A 289 -7.15 -14.39 20.30
N PRO A 290 -6.19 -13.51 20.64
CA PRO A 290 -4.84 -13.62 20.12
C PRO A 290 -4.15 -14.87 20.65
N TYR A 291 -3.49 -15.62 19.76
CA TYR A 291 -2.75 -16.79 20.16
C TYR A 291 -1.58 -16.39 21.06
N GLN A 292 -1.55 -16.86 22.31
CA GLN A 292 -0.48 -16.53 23.28
C GLN A 292 -0.20 -15.02 23.41
N GLY A 293 -1.25 -14.20 23.27
CA GLY A 293 -1.15 -12.74 23.35
C GLY A 293 -0.59 -12.05 22.11
N TRP A 294 -0.31 -12.76 21.00
CA TRP A 294 0.07 -12.16 19.71
C TRP A 294 -1.11 -11.40 19.08
N ASP A 295 -1.32 -10.18 19.55
CA ASP A 295 -2.37 -9.23 19.13
C ASP A 295 -1.88 -8.20 18.10
N LYS A 296 -0.57 -8.19 17.82
CA LYS A 296 0.09 -7.34 16.82
C LYS A 296 1.37 -7.98 16.31
N ILE A 297 1.81 -7.53 15.15
CA ILE A 297 3.16 -7.84 14.62
C ILE A 297 4.18 -7.12 15.50
N ARG A 298 5.25 -7.81 15.89
CA ARG A 298 6.27 -7.31 16.83
C ARG A 298 7.64 -7.61 16.26
N CYS A 299 8.54 -6.65 16.32
CA CYS A 299 9.93 -6.89 16.00
C CYS A 299 10.81 -6.25 17.09
N GLU A 300 11.75 -7.03 17.60
CA GLU A 300 12.74 -6.60 18.58
C GLU A 300 14.10 -6.51 17.89
N ILE A 301 14.76 -5.35 17.98
CA ILE A 301 16.08 -5.13 17.40
C ILE A 301 17.12 -5.95 18.17
N GLY A 302 17.93 -6.74 17.45
CA GLY A 302 18.99 -7.57 18.02
C GLY A 302 18.53 -8.95 18.49
N ALA A 303 17.23 -9.26 18.38
CA ALA A 303 16.68 -10.58 18.68
C ALA A 303 16.66 -11.52 17.47
N GLU A 304 17.05 -11.02 16.29
CA GLU A 304 17.31 -11.84 15.12
C GLU A 304 18.45 -12.85 15.34
N LYS A 305 18.27 -14.08 14.85
CA LYS A 305 19.21 -15.20 14.99
C LYS A 305 19.71 -15.69 13.64
#